data_AF-A0A2M8LZ41-F1
#
_entry.id   AF-A0A2M8LZ41-F1
#
_cell.length_a   1.000
_cell.length_b   1.000
_cell.length_c   1.000
_cell.angle_alpha   90.00
_cell.angle_beta   90.00
_cell.angle_gamma   90.00
#
_symmetry.space_group_name_H-M   'P 1'
#
loop_
_entity.id
_entity.type
_entity.pdbx_description
1 polymer ?
#
loop_
_entity_poly.entity_id
_entity_poly.type
_entity_poly.pdbx_seq_one_letter_code
_entity_poly.pdbx_strand_id
1 'polypeptide(L)'
;MHPLVMSGERMPSRIPSVFFTVRIDGAWRPRQDEVPGHHDPAALARHHLRHGAGRVLSSYSVLDLAAAQDAANTAMARWHSPVAGLEVIGSVQLAVSVQDRELAEEHARRHQNIDLEHEAEMRRLAHLQRVLADPNLRRVWWIDQFPDRFDQLSSLTTALGDLPAPCEREDDGIHGDIRRFIDQLVTATDTPEQRALFLKALTRALHVLGHHDLMTTAAQWQAQSKPGSTPE
;
A
#
# COMPACT_ATOMS: atom_id res chain seq x y z
N MET A 1 -17.69 7.49 -47.02
CA MET A 1 -17.67 7.17 -45.58
C MET A 1 -18.80 6.18 -45.34
N HIS A 2 -18.51 5.04 -44.74
CA HIS A 2 -19.46 3.95 -44.54
C HIS A 2 -19.73 3.76 -43.06
N PRO A 3 -20.96 3.97 -42.57
CA PRO A 3 -21.31 3.83 -41.16
C PRO A 3 -21.37 2.35 -40.76
N LEU A 4 -21.14 2.10 -39.47
CA LEU A 4 -21.17 0.78 -38.87
C LEU A 4 -21.57 0.89 -37.40
N VAL A 5 -22.42 -0.04 -36.97
CA VAL A 5 -22.91 -0.13 -35.60
C VAL A 5 -22.76 -1.57 -35.14
N MET A 6 -22.16 -1.75 -33.97
CA MET A 6 -22.07 -3.02 -33.26
C MET A 6 -22.74 -2.82 -31.90
N SER A 7 -23.63 -3.72 -31.51
CA SER A 7 -24.44 -3.57 -30.30
C SER A 7 -24.48 -4.88 -29.52
N GLY A 8 -24.48 -4.80 -28.19
CA GLY A 8 -24.55 -5.97 -27.32
C GLY A 8 -23.27 -6.81 -27.31
N GLU A 9 -22.14 -6.25 -27.73
CA GLU A 9 -20.85 -6.94 -27.72
C GLU A 9 -20.40 -7.13 -26.27
N ARG A 10 -20.04 -8.36 -25.89
CA ARG A 10 -19.49 -8.61 -24.55
C ARG A 10 -17.98 -8.54 -24.60
N MET A 11 -17.39 -7.62 -23.83
CA MET A 11 -15.94 -7.44 -23.76
C MET A 11 -15.42 -7.70 -22.35
N PRO A 12 -14.31 -8.44 -22.20
CA PRO A 12 -13.78 -8.77 -20.89
C PRO A 12 -13.29 -7.50 -20.17
N SER A 13 -13.53 -7.46 -18.87
CA SER A 13 -12.91 -6.49 -17.98
C SER A 13 -11.56 -6.99 -17.46
N ARG A 14 -10.91 -6.19 -16.62
CA ARG A 14 -9.72 -6.61 -15.85
C ARG A 14 -10.01 -7.77 -14.90
N ILE A 15 -11.25 -7.88 -14.42
CA ILE A 15 -11.67 -8.93 -13.49
C ILE A 15 -12.05 -10.18 -14.31
N PRO A 16 -11.48 -11.36 -14.01
CA PRO A 16 -11.83 -12.59 -14.71
C PRO A 16 -13.33 -12.86 -14.65
N SER A 17 -13.90 -13.35 -15.76
CA SER A 17 -15.33 -13.71 -15.89
C SER A 17 -16.32 -12.56 -15.72
N VAL A 18 -15.86 -11.31 -15.67
CA VAL A 18 -16.69 -10.10 -15.63
C VAL A 18 -16.58 -9.34 -16.94
N PHE A 19 -17.72 -8.91 -17.48
CA PHE A 19 -17.80 -8.32 -18.83
C PHE A 19 -18.48 -6.95 -18.85
N PHE A 20 -18.03 -6.10 -19.76
CA PHE A 20 -18.76 -4.94 -20.23
C PHE A 20 -19.71 -5.34 -21.35
N THR A 21 -20.90 -4.73 -21.38
CA THR A 21 -21.78 -4.72 -22.56
C THR A 21 -21.47 -3.47 -23.36
N VAL A 22 -21.07 -3.64 -24.61
CA VAL A 22 -20.49 -2.58 -25.43
C VAL A 22 -21.36 -2.32 -26.65
N ARG A 23 -21.62 -1.05 -26.91
CA ARG A 23 -22.11 -0.55 -28.19
C ARG A 23 -21.02 0.31 -28.82
N ILE A 24 -20.69 0.03 -30.08
CA ILE A 24 -19.71 0.77 -30.86
C ILE A 24 -20.41 1.36 -32.07
N ASP A 25 -20.43 2.68 -32.13
CA ASP A 25 -20.89 3.45 -33.28
C ASP A 25 -19.66 4.00 -34.00
N GLY A 26 -19.44 3.62 -35.25
CA GLY A 26 -18.25 4.03 -35.99
C GLY A 26 -18.48 4.23 -37.48
N ALA A 27 -17.38 4.47 -38.18
CA ALA A 27 -17.35 4.58 -39.62
C ALA A 27 -16.02 4.10 -40.19
N TRP A 28 -16.03 3.62 -41.44
CA TRP A 28 -14.82 3.34 -42.20
C TRP A 28 -14.80 4.10 -43.53
N ARG A 29 -13.61 4.33 -44.08
CA ARG A 29 -13.44 4.84 -45.44
C ARG A 29 -12.21 4.21 -46.09
N PRO A 30 -12.25 3.95 -47.40
CA PRO A 30 -11.05 3.58 -48.13
C PRO A 30 -10.12 4.78 -48.23
N ARG A 31 -8.81 4.55 -48.15
CA ARG A 31 -7.78 5.55 -48.41
C ARG A 31 -7.54 5.59 -49.93
N GLN A 32 -7.53 6.78 -50.52
CA GLN A 32 -7.67 6.98 -51.98
C GLN A 32 -6.54 6.38 -52.84
N ASP A 33 -5.44 5.88 -52.25
CA ASP A 33 -4.25 5.45 -52.99
C ASP A 33 -4.04 3.93 -53.06
N GLU A 34 -4.89 3.11 -52.40
CA GLU A 34 -4.67 1.66 -52.31
C GLU A 34 -5.96 0.87 -52.53
N VAL A 35 -5.97 0.02 -53.56
CA VAL A 35 -7.08 -0.90 -53.83
C VAL A 35 -7.05 -2.02 -52.80
N PRO A 36 -8.08 -2.19 -51.95
CA PRO A 36 -8.13 -3.30 -51.00
C PRO A 36 -8.22 -4.62 -51.78
N GLY A 37 -7.21 -5.49 -51.65
CA GLY A 37 -7.27 -6.83 -52.20
C GLY A 37 -8.39 -7.64 -51.53
N HIS A 38 -9.31 -8.20 -52.33
CA HIS A 38 -10.23 -9.34 -52.10
C HIS A 38 -10.85 -9.59 -50.68
N HIS A 39 -10.83 -8.63 -49.75
CA HIS A 39 -11.32 -8.78 -48.39
C HIS A 39 -12.47 -7.81 -48.14
N ASP A 40 -13.48 -8.24 -47.35
CA ASP A 40 -14.58 -7.37 -46.91
C ASP A 40 -14.03 -6.27 -45.98
N PRO A 41 -13.90 -5.01 -46.44
CA PRO A 41 -13.33 -3.93 -45.63
C PRO A 41 -14.20 -3.60 -44.42
N ALA A 42 -15.51 -3.87 -44.48
CA ALA A 42 -16.41 -3.65 -43.36
C ALA A 42 -16.17 -4.68 -42.24
N ALA A 43 -15.90 -5.95 -42.58
CA ALA A 43 -15.52 -6.96 -41.60
C ALA A 43 -14.21 -6.61 -40.89
N LEU A 44 -13.22 -6.13 -41.64
CA LEU A 44 -11.93 -5.72 -41.09
C LEU A 44 -12.08 -4.49 -40.18
N ALA A 45 -12.89 -3.50 -40.58
CA ALA A 45 -13.20 -2.35 -39.74
C ALA A 45 -13.88 -2.76 -38.43
N ARG A 46 -14.91 -3.63 -38.49
CA ARG A 46 -15.58 -4.18 -37.30
C ARG A 46 -14.60 -4.92 -36.39
N HIS A 47 -13.75 -5.75 -36.97
CA HIS A 47 -12.75 -6.50 -36.21
C HIS A 47 -11.77 -5.56 -35.50
N HIS A 48 -11.24 -4.54 -36.19
CA HIS A 48 -10.32 -3.61 -35.57
C HIS A 48 -10.96 -2.84 -34.42
N LEU A 49 -12.17 -2.31 -34.61
CA LEU A 49 -12.88 -1.56 -33.57
C LEU A 49 -13.18 -2.45 -32.35
N ARG A 50 -13.62 -3.70 -32.58
CA ARG A 50 -13.84 -4.67 -31.50
C ARG A 50 -12.56 -4.96 -30.72
N HIS A 51 -11.47 -5.21 -31.44
CA HIS A 51 -10.18 -5.50 -30.83
C HIS A 51 -9.61 -4.29 -30.08
N GLY A 52 -9.74 -3.09 -30.65
CA GLY A 52 -9.28 -1.84 -30.05
C GLY A 52 -10.02 -1.54 -28.74
N ALA A 53 -11.36 -1.62 -28.76
CA ALA A 53 -12.18 -1.47 -27.56
C ALA A 53 -11.84 -2.55 -26.51
N GLY A 54 -11.79 -3.82 -26.91
CA GLY A 54 -11.51 -4.93 -25.99
C GLY A 54 -10.15 -4.80 -25.28
N ARG A 55 -9.11 -4.37 -26.01
CA ARG A 55 -7.77 -4.16 -25.44
C ARG A 55 -7.74 -3.04 -24.40
N VAL A 56 -8.50 -1.97 -24.62
CA VAL A 56 -8.58 -0.88 -23.62
C VAL A 56 -9.34 -1.37 -22.40
N LEU A 57 -10.52 -1.96 -22.60
CA LEU A 57 -11.42 -2.39 -21.52
C LEU A 57 -10.83 -3.49 -20.62
N SER A 58 -9.94 -4.34 -21.14
CA SER A 58 -9.28 -5.38 -20.33
C SER A 58 -8.38 -4.82 -19.22
N SER A 59 -8.07 -3.51 -19.25
CA SER A 59 -7.29 -2.85 -18.20
C SER A 59 -8.16 -2.19 -17.12
N TYR A 60 -9.48 -2.13 -17.32
CA TYR A 60 -10.41 -1.44 -16.41
C TYR A 60 -11.34 -2.41 -15.70
N SER A 61 -11.72 -2.05 -14.47
CA SER A 61 -12.80 -2.70 -13.73
C SER A 61 -14.16 -2.19 -14.23
N VAL A 62 -15.19 -3.03 -14.20
CA VAL A 62 -16.57 -2.60 -14.48
C VAL A 62 -17.11 -1.60 -13.45
N LEU A 63 -16.47 -1.52 -12.28
CA LEU A 63 -16.79 -0.52 -11.26
C LEU A 63 -16.36 0.89 -11.69
N ASP A 64 -15.36 1.00 -12.57
CA ASP A 64 -14.81 2.25 -13.09
C ASP A 64 -15.38 2.59 -14.48
N LEU A 65 -16.70 2.40 -14.65
CA LEU A 65 -17.38 2.47 -15.95
C LEU A 65 -17.11 3.76 -16.73
N ALA A 66 -17.17 4.92 -16.06
CA ALA A 66 -16.94 6.21 -16.70
C ALA A 66 -15.52 6.33 -17.25
N ALA A 67 -14.52 5.99 -16.44
CA ALA A 67 -13.12 6.02 -16.85
C ALA A 67 -12.84 5.04 -18.00
N ALA A 68 -13.43 3.84 -17.95
CA ALA A 68 -13.32 2.85 -19.02
C ALA A 68 -13.92 3.38 -20.34
N GLN A 69 -15.07 4.06 -20.27
CA GLN A 69 -15.72 4.65 -21.43
C GLN A 69 -14.91 5.80 -22.02
N ASP A 70 -14.39 6.70 -21.19
CA ASP A 70 -13.57 7.83 -21.61
C ASP A 70 -12.26 7.35 -22.27
N ALA A 71 -11.61 6.33 -21.69
CA ALA A 71 -10.42 5.74 -22.25
C ALA A 71 -10.69 5.06 -23.60
N ALA A 72 -11.78 4.29 -23.71
CA ALA A 72 -12.17 3.65 -24.96
C ALA A 72 -12.49 4.70 -26.04
N ASN A 73 -13.28 5.72 -25.71
CA ASN A 73 -13.60 6.81 -26.63
C ASN A 73 -12.35 7.58 -27.07
N THR A 74 -11.45 7.92 -26.14
CA THR A 74 -10.19 8.59 -26.46
C THR A 74 -9.35 7.77 -27.44
N ALA A 75 -9.29 6.45 -27.25
CA ALA A 75 -8.56 5.55 -28.14
C ALA A 75 -9.19 5.42 -29.54
N MET A 76 -10.48 5.74 -29.72
CA MET A 76 -11.21 5.57 -31.00
C MET A 76 -11.66 6.88 -31.65
N ALA A 77 -11.51 8.03 -30.97
CA ALA A 77 -11.99 9.34 -31.41
C ALA A 77 -11.29 9.91 -32.65
N ARG A 78 -10.24 9.27 -33.16
CA ARG A 78 -9.48 9.70 -34.34
C ARG A 78 -9.54 8.63 -35.42
N TRP A 79 -9.30 9.04 -36.67
CA TRP A 79 -9.14 8.09 -37.77
C TRP A 79 -7.85 7.28 -37.57
N HIS A 80 -7.99 5.97 -37.58
CA HIS A 80 -6.89 5.00 -37.47
C HIS A 80 -6.82 4.15 -38.74
N SER A 81 -5.61 3.76 -39.15
CA SER A 81 -5.40 2.91 -40.33
C SER A 81 -5.01 1.49 -39.87
N PRO A 82 -5.96 0.55 -39.67
CA PRO A 82 -5.65 -0.84 -39.29
C PRO A 82 -4.73 -1.53 -40.28
N VAL A 83 -4.97 -1.25 -41.56
CA VAL A 83 -4.32 -1.84 -42.71
C VAL A 83 -4.17 -0.77 -43.78
N ALA A 84 -3.27 -1.03 -44.72
CA ALA A 84 -3.14 -0.28 -45.96
C ALA A 84 -4.52 -0.14 -46.63
N GLY A 85 -4.84 1.06 -47.12
CA GLY A 85 -6.08 1.35 -47.83
C GLY A 85 -7.36 1.49 -46.99
N LEU A 86 -7.33 1.31 -45.66
CA LEU A 86 -8.53 1.42 -44.82
C LEU A 86 -8.31 2.34 -43.63
N GLU A 87 -9.22 3.29 -43.42
CA GLU A 87 -9.29 4.10 -42.21
C GLU A 87 -10.59 3.86 -41.45
N VAL A 88 -10.52 3.83 -40.12
CA VAL A 88 -11.65 3.60 -39.21
C VAL A 88 -11.68 4.63 -38.10
N ILE A 89 -12.88 4.97 -37.64
CA ILE A 89 -13.13 5.82 -36.47
C ILE A 89 -14.31 5.25 -35.70
N GLY A 90 -14.35 5.48 -34.39
CA GLY A 90 -15.44 4.97 -33.56
C GLY A 90 -15.67 5.76 -32.29
N SER A 91 -16.84 5.52 -31.72
CA SER A 91 -17.24 5.93 -30.38
C SER A 91 -17.87 4.73 -29.69
N VAL A 92 -17.76 4.71 -28.36
CA VAL A 92 -18.16 3.58 -27.53
C VAL A 92 -19.05 4.05 -26.40
N GLN A 93 -20.13 3.29 -26.23
CA GLN A 93 -21.02 3.36 -25.08
C GLN A 93 -20.93 2.05 -24.32
N LEU A 94 -20.74 2.15 -23.01
CA LEU A 94 -20.61 1.01 -22.13
C LEU A 94 -21.85 0.90 -21.23
N ALA A 95 -22.27 -0.33 -21.01
CA ALA A 95 -23.22 -0.72 -19.98
C ALA A 95 -22.65 -1.94 -19.23
N VAL A 96 -23.14 -2.17 -18.02
CA VAL A 96 -22.75 -3.30 -17.19
C VAL A 96 -24.02 -3.96 -16.68
N SER A 97 -24.08 -5.30 -16.75
CA SER A 97 -25.21 -6.03 -16.19
C SER A 97 -25.15 -5.98 -14.66
N VAL A 98 -26.31 -6.08 -13.99
CA VAL A 98 -26.35 -6.12 -12.52
C VAL A 98 -25.49 -7.28 -11.99
N GLN A 99 -25.56 -8.44 -12.64
CA GLN A 99 -24.78 -9.62 -12.28
C GLN A 99 -23.26 -9.40 -12.40
N ASP A 100 -22.79 -8.80 -13.49
CA ASP A 100 -21.36 -8.48 -13.69
C ASP A 100 -20.86 -7.47 -12.65
N ARG A 101 -21.71 -6.50 -12.29
CA ARG A 101 -21.40 -5.51 -11.25
C ARG A 101 -21.29 -6.16 -9.87
N GLU A 102 -22.26 -6.98 -9.48
CA GLU A 102 -22.24 -7.70 -8.19
C GLU A 102 -21.01 -8.60 -8.07
N LEU A 103 -20.64 -9.30 -9.15
CA LEU A 103 -19.46 -10.16 -9.17
C LEU A 103 -18.17 -9.34 -8.99
N ALA A 104 -18.08 -8.17 -9.62
CA ALA A 104 -16.94 -7.26 -9.45
C ALA A 104 -16.85 -6.68 -8.04
N GLU A 105 -17.98 -6.30 -7.44
CA GLU A 105 -18.03 -5.82 -6.05
C GLU A 105 -17.60 -6.91 -5.07
N GLU A 106 -18.06 -8.15 -5.26
CA GLU A 106 -17.64 -9.29 -4.44
C GLU A 106 -16.14 -9.58 -4.59
N HIS A 107 -15.62 -9.53 -5.82
CA HIS A 107 -14.19 -9.68 -6.07
C HIS A 107 -13.37 -8.59 -5.36
N ALA A 108 -13.82 -7.33 -5.42
CA ALA A 108 -13.17 -6.21 -4.74
C ALA A 108 -13.18 -6.39 -3.21
N ARG A 109 -14.31 -6.79 -2.62
CA ARG A 109 -14.42 -7.09 -1.18
C ARG A 109 -13.46 -8.19 -0.74
N ARG A 110 -13.37 -9.29 -1.50
CA ARG A 110 -12.46 -10.40 -1.18
C ARG A 110 -11.00 -9.97 -1.23
N HIS A 111 -10.61 -9.22 -2.25
CA HIS A 111 -9.25 -8.70 -2.36
C HIS A 111 -8.90 -7.77 -1.20
N GLN A 112 -9.80 -6.85 -0.86
CA GLN A 112 -9.59 -5.96 0.28
C GLN A 112 -9.42 -6.73 1.60
N ASN A 113 -10.20 -7.78 1.82
CA ASN A 113 -10.05 -8.61 3.02
C ASN A 113 -8.70 -9.34 3.06
N ILE A 114 -8.25 -9.90 1.94
CA ILE A 114 -6.94 -10.57 1.84
C ILE A 114 -5.81 -9.57 2.11
N ASP A 115 -5.89 -8.36 1.54
CA ASP A 115 -4.89 -7.32 1.75
C ASP A 115 -4.84 -6.90 3.23
N LEU A 116 -6.00 -6.73 3.87
CA LEU A 116 -6.10 -6.41 5.29
C LEU A 116 -5.54 -7.53 6.19
N GLU A 117 -5.83 -8.79 5.88
CA GLU A 117 -5.29 -9.96 6.59
C GLU A 117 -3.77 -10.03 6.44
N HIS A 118 -3.26 -9.81 5.22
CA HIS A 118 -1.83 -9.81 4.96
C HIS A 118 -1.11 -8.67 5.70
N GLU A 119 -1.67 -7.45 5.68
CA GLU A 119 -1.13 -6.33 6.44
C GLU A 119 -1.14 -6.60 7.95
N ALA A 120 -2.20 -7.21 8.47
CA ALA A 120 -2.30 -7.55 9.88
C ALA A 120 -1.22 -8.57 10.27
N GLU A 121 -1.00 -9.59 9.45
CA GLU A 121 0.05 -10.59 9.67
C GLU A 121 1.45 -9.96 9.56
N MET A 122 1.69 -9.10 8.57
CA MET A 122 2.97 -8.38 8.43
C MET A 122 3.25 -7.47 9.63
N ARG A 123 2.22 -6.77 10.15
CA ARG A 123 2.32 -5.97 11.37
C ARG A 123 2.63 -6.86 12.58
N ARG A 124 1.99 -8.02 12.70
CA ARG A 124 2.23 -8.99 13.76
C ARG A 124 3.67 -9.52 13.71
N LEU A 125 4.16 -9.94 12.54
CA LEU A 125 5.53 -10.43 12.37
C LEU A 125 6.56 -9.34 12.67
N ALA A 126 6.35 -8.10 12.21
CA ALA A 126 7.22 -6.98 12.53
C ALA A 126 7.24 -6.67 14.03
N HIS A 127 6.09 -6.78 14.71
CA HIS A 127 6.01 -6.65 16.16
C HIS A 127 6.81 -7.75 16.87
N LEU A 128 6.62 -9.02 16.47
CA LEU A 128 7.36 -10.14 17.03
C LEU A 128 8.87 -10.02 16.81
N GLN A 129 9.30 -9.58 15.62
CA GLN A 129 10.71 -9.29 15.34
C GLN A 129 11.27 -8.24 16.29
N ARG A 130 10.54 -7.15 16.54
CA ARG A 130 10.95 -6.10 17.49
C ARG A 130 11.03 -6.63 18.93
N VAL A 131 10.06 -7.43 19.35
CA VAL A 131 10.05 -8.06 20.69
C VAL A 131 11.23 -9.01 20.84
N LEU A 132 11.48 -9.86 19.85
CA LEU A 132 12.56 -10.83 19.91
C LEU A 132 13.94 -10.17 19.83
N ALA A 133 14.05 -9.03 19.15
CA ALA A 133 15.28 -8.26 19.00
C ALA A 133 15.79 -7.63 20.31
N ASP A 134 14.90 -7.20 21.20
CA ASP A 134 15.26 -6.59 22.48
C ASP A 134 15.12 -7.62 23.62
N PRO A 135 16.22 -8.01 24.30
CA PRO A 135 16.19 -8.97 25.40
C PRO A 135 15.23 -8.60 26.54
N ASN A 136 15.04 -7.30 26.83
CA ASN A 136 14.14 -6.84 27.87
C ASN A 136 12.68 -6.93 27.42
N LEU A 137 12.37 -6.49 26.19
CA LEU A 137 11.02 -6.62 25.64
C LEU A 137 10.62 -8.08 25.47
N ARG A 138 11.54 -8.94 25.03
CA ARG A 138 11.37 -10.40 24.92
C ARG A 138 10.91 -11.01 26.25
N ARG A 139 11.57 -10.63 27.35
CA ARG A 139 11.24 -11.11 28.69
C ARG A 139 9.85 -10.67 29.15
N VAL A 140 9.53 -9.38 28.97
CA VAL A 140 8.21 -8.83 29.34
C VAL A 140 7.10 -9.47 28.51
N TRP A 141 7.29 -9.60 27.19
CA TRP A 141 6.33 -10.22 26.30
C TRP A 141 6.11 -11.70 26.61
N TRP A 142 7.17 -12.46 26.94
CA TRP A 142 7.03 -13.86 27.35
C TRP A 142 6.20 -14.01 28.62
N ILE A 143 6.41 -13.13 29.61
CA ILE A 143 5.66 -13.12 30.87
C ILE A 143 4.18 -12.81 30.62
N ASP A 144 3.89 -11.86 29.74
CA ASP A 144 2.51 -11.49 29.36
C ASP A 144 1.78 -12.63 28.64
N GLN A 145 2.44 -13.31 27.69
CA GLN A 145 1.82 -14.38 26.90
C GLN A 145 1.76 -15.73 27.64
N PHE A 146 2.69 -15.99 28.56
CA PHE A 146 2.80 -17.25 29.30
C PHE A 146 3.02 -17.00 30.81
N PRO A 147 2.03 -16.44 31.52
CA PRO A 147 2.17 -16.12 32.94
C PRO A 147 2.41 -17.37 33.80
N ASP A 148 2.01 -18.56 33.35
CA ASP A 148 2.20 -19.79 34.15
C ASP A 148 3.59 -20.45 33.96
N ARG A 149 4.47 -19.89 33.11
CA ARG A 149 5.74 -20.52 32.70
C ARG A 149 6.98 -19.73 33.09
N PHE A 150 6.94 -19.06 34.24
CA PHE A 150 8.06 -18.26 34.75
C PHE A 150 9.34 -19.07 34.97
N ASP A 151 9.21 -20.35 35.34
CA ASP A 151 10.30 -21.29 35.56
C ASP A 151 11.12 -21.59 34.30
N GLN A 152 10.54 -21.38 33.11
CA GLN A 152 11.16 -21.63 31.80
C GLN A 152 11.87 -20.41 31.20
N LEU A 153 11.85 -19.26 31.88
CA LEU A 153 12.51 -18.02 31.38
C LEU A 153 14.03 -18.17 31.26
N SER A 154 14.66 -18.86 32.19
CA SER A 154 16.12 -19.06 32.20
C SER A 154 16.57 -19.93 31.03
N SER A 155 15.86 -21.02 30.72
CA SER A 155 16.15 -21.88 29.57
C SER A 155 15.91 -21.17 28.24
N LEU A 156 14.86 -20.34 28.15
CA LEU A 156 14.58 -19.51 26.97
C LEU A 156 15.66 -18.45 26.72
N THR A 157 16.16 -17.83 27.79
CA THR A 157 17.24 -16.82 27.70
C THR A 157 18.52 -17.46 27.16
N THR A 158 18.85 -18.67 27.61
CA THR A 158 19.99 -19.45 27.11
C THR A 158 19.79 -19.87 25.65
N ALA A 159 18.60 -20.35 25.28
CA ALA A 159 18.31 -20.83 23.92
C ALA A 159 18.26 -19.70 22.87
N LEU A 160 17.91 -18.48 23.29
CA LEU A 160 17.82 -17.30 22.42
C LEU A 160 19.03 -16.36 22.58
N GLY A 161 20.08 -16.79 23.30
CA GLY A 161 21.32 -16.03 23.53
C GLY A 161 22.22 -15.95 22.29
N ASP A 162 22.11 -16.93 21.39
CA ASP A 162 22.88 -17.00 20.14
C ASP A 162 22.20 -16.32 18.95
N LEU A 163 21.00 -15.75 19.14
CA LEU A 163 20.34 -14.98 18.09
C LEU A 163 21.10 -13.66 17.91
N PRO A 164 21.48 -13.29 16.68
CA PRO A 164 22.15 -12.02 16.43
C PRO A 164 21.26 -10.90 16.95
N ALA A 165 21.87 -9.95 17.67
CA ALA A 165 21.24 -8.68 18.00
C ALA A 165 20.66 -8.09 16.71
N PRO A 166 19.50 -7.40 16.77
CA PRO A 166 18.85 -6.88 15.58
C PRO A 166 19.88 -6.16 14.71
N CYS A 167 19.94 -6.53 13.43
CA CYS A 167 20.40 -5.59 12.43
C CYS A 167 19.55 -4.34 12.65
N GLU A 168 20.16 -3.28 13.15
CA GLU A 168 19.63 -1.94 13.04
C GLU A 168 19.26 -1.79 11.56
N ARG A 169 17.97 -1.90 11.23
CA ARG A 169 17.48 -1.24 10.02
C ARG A 169 17.94 0.18 10.23
N GLU A 170 18.84 0.65 9.36
CA GLU A 170 19.24 2.05 9.26
C GLU A 170 18.00 2.89 9.49
N ASP A 171 17.84 3.37 10.72
CA ASP A 171 16.82 4.33 11.10
C ASP A 171 17.40 5.62 10.55
N ASP A 172 17.18 5.78 9.24
CA ASP A 172 17.64 6.91 8.45
C ASP A 172 17.10 8.18 9.11
N GLY A 173 17.99 8.87 9.83
CA GLY A 173 17.78 10.23 10.30
C GLY A 173 17.97 10.43 11.80
N ILE A 174 18.70 11.52 12.11
CA ILE A 174 18.73 12.42 13.28
C ILE A 174 18.33 11.82 14.65
N HIS A 175 17.20 11.13 14.77
CA HIS A 175 16.76 10.43 15.98
C HIS A 175 17.71 9.31 16.43
N GLY A 176 18.29 8.54 15.51
CA GLY A 176 19.30 7.53 15.83
C GLY A 176 20.59 8.13 16.39
N ASP A 177 21.05 9.24 15.80
CA ASP A 177 22.23 9.96 16.26
C ASP A 177 22.01 10.68 17.59
N ILE A 178 20.84 11.27 17.80
CA ILE A 178 20.47 11.87 19.09
C ILE A 178 20.46 10.80 20.20
N ARG A 179 19.90 9.62 19.93
CA ARG A 179 19.84 8.54 20.93
C ARG A 179 21.24 8.03 21.28
N ARG A 180 22.07 7.77 20.27
CA ARG A 180 23.47 7.34 20.46
C ARG A 180 24.32 8.38 21.17
N PHE A 181 24.12 9.67 20.86
CA PHE A 181 24.80 10.79 21.53
C PHE A 181 24.37 10.92 22.99
N ILE A 182 23.08 10.78 23.30
CA ILE A 182 22.57 10.80 24.67
C ILE A 182 23.11 9.61 25.47
N ASP A 183 23.10 8.40 24.90
CA ASP A 183 23.62 7.20 25.57
C ASP A 183 25.14 7.30 25.82
N GLN A 184 25.91 7.86 24.87
CA GLN A 184 27.33 8.13 25.05
C GLN A 184 27.62 9.23 26.09
N LEU A 185 26.78 10.26 26.19
CA LEU A 185 26.93 11.32 27.19
C LEU A 185 26.57 10.88 28.61
N VAL A 186 25.55 10.02 28.75
CA VAL A 186 25.15 9.44 30.03
C VAL A 186 26.19 8.45 30.54
N THR A 187 26.83 7.70 29.64
CA THR A 187 27.94 6.80 29.98
C THR A 187 29.25 7.54 30.25
N ALA A 188 29.51 8.68 29.60
CA ALA A 188 30.73 9.49 29.84
C ALA A 188 30.67 10.35 31.12
N THR A 189 29.50 10.52 31.74
CA THR A 189 29.38 11.25 33.01
C THR A 189 29.45 10.26 34.18
N ASP A 190 30.66 10.11 34.74
CA ASP A 190 30.95 9.09 35.76
C ASP A 190 30.48 9.45 37.18
N THR A 191 30.11 10.70 37.45
CA THR A 191 29.65 11.09 38.80
C THR A 191 28.14 11.41 38.85
N PRO A 192 27.41 10.92 39.86
CA PRO A 192 25.95 11.11 39.98
C PRO A 192 25.55 12.58 40.10
N GLU A 193 26.43 13.42 40.64
CA GLU A 193 26.23 14.87 40.75
C GLU A 193 26.30 15.57 39.38
N GLN A 194 27.20 15.14 38.50
CA GLN A 194 27.31 15.66 37.12
C GLN A 194 26.11 15.22 36.27
N ARG A 195 25.62 13.98 36.45
CA ARG A 195 24.39 13.51 35.80
C ARG A 195 23.16 14.35 36.18
N ALA A 196 23.03 14.70 37.46
CA ALA A 196 21.94 15.54 37.94
C ALA A 196 22.01 16.98 37.39
N LEU A 197 23.20 17.57 37.34
CA LEU A 197 23.45 18.90 36.78
C LEU A 197 23.19 18.94 35.26
N PHE A 198 23.59 17.89 34.54
CA PHE A 198 23.37 17.75 33.11
C PHE A 198 21.88 17.58 32.78
N LEU A 199 21.17 16.69 33.48
CA LEU A 199 19.72 16.52 33.30
C LEU A 199 18.99 17.85 33.52
N LYS A 200 19.37 18.62 34.55
CA LYS A 200 18.79 19.93 34.82
C LYS A 200 19.07 20.95 33.71
N ALA A 201 20.24 20.91 33.09
CA ALA A 201 20.59 21.76 31.95
C ALA A 201 19.86 21.35 30.66
N LEU A 202 19.75 20.04 30.39
CA LEU A 202 19.05 19.48 29.24
C LEU A 202 17.54 19.78 29.29
N THR A 203 16.90 19.61 30.45
CA THR A 203 15.49 19.98 30.63
C THR A 203 15.27 21.48 30.40
N ARG A 204 16.25 22.32 30.78
CA ARG A 204 16.18 23.77 30.58
C ARG A 204 16.44 24.19 29.12
N ALA A 205 17.27 23.46 28.37
CA ALA A 205 17.46 23.68 26.94
C ALA A 205 16.21 23.27 26.14
N LEU A 206 15.59 22.14 26.50
CA LEU A 206 14.33 21.68 25.91
C LEU A 206 13.15 22.61 26.23
N HIS A 207 13.20 23.30 27.38
CA HIS A 207 12.24 24.35 27.75
C HIS A 207 12.28 25.56 26.78
N VAL A 208 13.47 25.98 26.34
CA VAL A 208 13.65 27.09 25.38
C VAL A 208 13.18 26.71 23.96
N LEU A 209 13.20 25.42 23.64
CA LEU A 209 12.76 24.87 22.34
C LEU A 209 11.26 24.50 22.28
N GLY A 210 10.48 24.76 23.33
CA GLY A 210 9.01 24.75 23.27
C GLY A 210 8.31 23.39 23.47
N HIS A 211 9.01 22.34 23.93
CA HIS A 211 8.36 21.04 24.22
C HIS A 211 7.93 20.94 25.70
N HIS A 212 6.72 21.39 26.01
CA HIS A 212 6.16 21.41 27.37
C HIS A 212 5.76 20.02 27.92
N ASP A 213 5.49 19.03 27.07
CA ASP A 213 5.05 17.69 27.52
C ASP A 213 6.12 16.90 28.29
N LEU A 214 7.40 17.13 28.00
CA LEU A 214 8.51 16.39 28.63
C LEU A 214 8.79 16.81 30.08
N MET A 215 8.33 18.00 30.51
CA MET A 215 8.43 18.45 31.90
C MET A 215 7.50 17.65 32.82
N THR A 216 6.29 17.33 32.35
CA THR A 216 5.32 16.52 33.10
C THR A 216 5.88 15.14 33.39
N THR A 217 6.53 14.53 32.39
CA THR A 217 7.16 13.22 32.51
C THR A 217 8.40 13.27 33.40
N ALA A 218 9.25 14.29 33.27
CA ALA A 218 10.45 14.44 34.11
C ALA A 218 10.12 14.75 35.59
N ALA A 219 9.09 15.56 35.85
CA ALA A 219 8.61 15.86 37.20
C ALA A 219 8.02 14.61 37.88
N GLN A 220 7.30 13.77 37.14
CA GLN A 220 6.81 12.47 37.64
C GLN A 220 7.96 11.52 38.02
N TRP A 221 9.03 11.49 37.24
CA TRP A 221 10.20 10.66 37.54
C TRP A 221 10.98 11.15 38.77
N GLN A 222 11.11 12.46 38.96
CA GLN A 222 11.74 13.02 40.17
C GLN A 222 10.89 12.82 41.43
N ALA A 223 9.56 12.84 41.32
CA ALA A 223 8.67 12.56 42.45
C ALA A 223 8.76 11.11 42.92
N GLN A 224 8.98 10.15 42.01
CA GLN A 224 9.20 8.73 42.35
C GLN A 224 10.58 8.44 42.95
N SER A 225 11.55 9.36 42.81
CA SER A 225 12.94 9.16 43.26
C SER A 225 13.21 9.63 44.70
N LYS A 226 12.22 10.18 45.41
CA LYS A 226 12.34 10.49 46.86
C LYS A 226 11.91 9.26 47.68
N PRO A 227 12.82 8.53 48.33
CA PRO A 227 12.43 7.46 49.24
C PRO A 227 11.73 8.08 50.45
N GLY A 228 10.54 7.56 50.77
CA GLY A 228 9.85 7.86 52.01
C GLY A 228 10.75 7.47 53.18
N SER A 229 11.11 8.49 53.97
CA SER A 229 11.67 8.32 55.31
C SER A 229 10.75 7.44 56.14
N THR A 230 11.35 6.46 56.81
CA THR A 230 10.78 5.74 57.95
C THR A 230 10.26 6.72 59.01
N PRO A 231 9.23 6.31 59.75
CA PRO A 231 9.25 6.56 61.18
C PRO A 231 9.03 5.29 62.00
N GLU A 232 9.55 5.42 63.22
CA GLU A 232 9.56 4.50 64.37
C GLU A 232 8.19 3.94 64.78
#